data_AF-A0A7C1Y127-F1
#
_entry.id   AF-A0A7C1Y127-F1
#
_cell.length_a   1.000
_cell.length_b   1.000
_cell.length_c   1.000
_cell.angle_alpha   90.00
_cell.angle_beta   90.00
_cell.angle_gamma   90.00
#
_symmetry.space_group_name_H-M   'P 1'
#
loop_
_entity.id
_entity.type
_entity.pdbx_description
1 polymer ?
#
loop_
_entity_poly.entity_id
_entity_poly.type
_entity_poly.pdbx_seq_one_letter_code
_entity_poly.pdbx_strand_id
1 'polypeptide(L)'
;MTMRNVVLGLLLTACGVGSCFGADGAVRYRQLSEAEYEDKVAGGWIGQAVGVLWGQWTEGKWQGQMVPFDLKDWYRIKPAVQAKMQNIKNPKERAEFRDRVKNDPDNWEIWQPDKMSDQDDLYIEFMFLHSIEKYGLDVTGTEIARDWVKYLDKSRVW
;
A
#
# COMPACT_ATOMS: atom_id res chain seq x y z
N MET A 1 -18.06 -28.06 58.32
CA MET A 1 -17.36 -26.80 58.00
C MET A 1 -16.04 -26.83 58.76
N THR A 2 -14.97 -27.28 58.08
CA THR A 2 -13.61 -27.41 58.65
C THR A 2 -12.59 -27.32 57.52
N MET A 3 -11.68 -26.36 57.61
CA MET A 3 -10.46 -26.25 56.79
C MET A 3 -9.60 -27.51 56.93
N ARG A 4 -8.83 -27.88 55.89
CA ARG A 4 -7.35 -27.70 55.79
C ARG A 4 -6.76 -28.63 54.72
N ASN A 5 -5.96 -28.09 53.81
CA ASN A 5 -4.52 -28.39 53.64
C ASN A 5 -4.03 -28.08 52.21
N VAL A 6 -3.05 -27.19 52.16
CA VAL A 6 -2.16 -26.93 51.03
C VAL A 6 -1.25 -28.14 50.83
N VAL A 7 -1.04 -28.57 49.59
CA VAL A 7 0.12 -29.39 49.21
C VAL A 7 0.84 -28.72 48.04
N LEU A 8 2.02 -28.21 48.35
CA LEU A 8 3.08 -27.85 47.41
C LEU A 8 3.53 -29.12 46.67
N GLY A 9 3.50 -29.11 45.33
CA GLY A 9 4.19 -30.08 44.49
C GLY A 9 5.32 -29.41 43.73
N LEU A 10 6.55 -29.68 44.15
CA LEU A 10 7.80 -29.18 43.57
C LEU A 10 8.05 -29.81 42.18
N LEU A 11 8.62 -29.02 41.27
CA LEU A 11 9.15 -29.41 39.96
C LEU A 11 10.08 -30.63 40.04
N LEU A 12 10.02 -31.49 39.02
CA LEU A 12 11.18 -32.25 38.55
C LEU A 12 11.19 -32.29 37.01
N THR A 13 12.20 -31.60 36.50
CA THR A 13 12.72 -31.53 35.14
C THR A 13 12.91 -32.91 34.52
N ALA A 14 12.27 -33.14 33.38
CA ALA A 14 12.80 -34.03 32.36
C ALA A 14 13.31 -33.14 31.23
N CYS A 15 14.63 -32.92 31.22
CA CYS A 15 15.36 -32.49 30.04
C CYS A 15 15.13 -33.55 28.95
N GLY A 16 14.06 -33.36 28.18
CA GLY A 16 13.88 -34.05 26.90
C GLY A 16 14.99 -33.55 26.00
N VAL A 17 15.90 -34.46 25.66
CA VAL A 17 16.93 -34.32 24.63
C VAL A 17 16.35 -33.50 23.49
N GLY A 18 16.79 -32.25 23.38
CA GLY A 18 16.52 -31.43 22.23
C GLY A 18 17.22 -32.08 21.06
N SER A 19 16.51 -32.98 20.38
CA SER A 19 16.87 -33.36 19.02
C SER A 19 16.90 -32.05 18.25
N CYS A 20 18.11 -31.58 17.95
CA CYS A 20 18.38 -30.64 16.89
C CYS A 20 17.96 -31.35 15.59
N PHE A 21 16.65 -31.48 15.37
CA PHE A 21 16.14 -31.75 14.04
C PHE A 21 16.54 -30.51 13.25
N GLY A 22 17.57 -30.68 12.41
CA GLY A 22 17.87 -29.72 11.38
C GLY A 22 16.56 -29.37 10.71
N ALA A 23 16.23 -28.08 10.69
CA ALA A 23 15.16 -27.60 9.84
C ALA A 23 15.59 -27.98 8.43
N ASP A 24 15.00 -29.05 7.91
CA ASP A 24 15.18 -29.48 6.55
C ASP A 24 14.80 -28.28 5.69
N GLY A 25 15.79 -27.68 5.01
CA GLY A 25 15.65 -26.44 4.25
C GLY A 25 14.80 -26.60 2.98
N ALA A 26 13.94 -27.62 2.96
CA ALA A 26 13.01 -27.89 1.89
C ALA A 26 12.02 -26.72 1.78
N VAL A 27 12.01 -26.08 0.62
CA VAL A 27 11.05 -25.05 0.27
C VAL A 27 9.65 -25.64 0.40
N ARG A 28 8.87 -25.14 1.36
CA ARG A 28 7.45 -25.51 1.51
C ARG A 28 6.62 -24.68 0.56
N TYR A 29 6.00 -25.34 -0.41
CA TYR A 29 5.02 -24.71 -1.29
C TYR A 29 3.64 -24.70 -0.64
N ARG A 30 2.91 -23.60 -0.80
CA ARG A 30 1.48 -23.53 -0.48
C ARG A 30 0.70 -23.88 -1.74
N GLN A 31 -0.13 -24.92 -1.67
CA GLN A 31 -1.10 -25.21 -2.72
C GLN A 31 -2.33 -24.29 -2.56
N LEU A 32 -2.84 -23.81 -3.68
CA LEU A 32 -4.07 -23.03 -3.78
C LEU A 32 -4.98 -23.73 -4.79
N SER A 33 -6.29 -23.66 -4.55
CA SER A 33 -7.23 -23.93 -5.64
C SER A 33 -7.11 -22.85 -6.71
N GLU A 34 -7.50 -23.16 -7.95
CA GLU A 34 -7.51 -22.21 -9.05
C GLU A 34 -8.36 -20.97 -8.71
N ALA A 35 -9.56 -21.18 -8.15
CA ALA A 35 -10.42 -20.09 -7.72
C ALA A 35 -9.78 -19.18 -6.65
N GLU A 36 -9.08 -19.75 -5.66
CA GLU A 36 -8.35 -18.94 -4.67
C GLU A 36 -7.17 -18.20 -5.27
N TYR A 37 -6.52 -18.76 -6.29
CA TYR A 37 -5.44 -18.11 -7.00
C TYR A 37 -5.97 -16.90 -7.79
N GLU A 38 -7.04 -17.09 -8.57
CA GLU A 38 -7.70 -16.02 -9.33
C GLU A 38 -8.18 -14.88 -8.43
N ASP A 39 -8.85 -15.21 -7.33
CA ASP A 39 -9.31 -14.22 -6.34
C ASP A 39 -8.16 -13.38 -5.79
N LYS A 40 -7.01 -14.02 -5.49
CA LYS A 40 -5.82 -13.32 -4.99
C LYS A 40 -5.15 -12.46 -6.04
N VAL A 41 -5.05 -12.94 -7.28
CA VAL A 41 -4.47 -12.16 -8.38
C VAL A 41 -5.33 -10.94 -8.67
N ALA A 42 -6.64 -11.13 -8.82
CA ALA A 42 -7.60 -10.04 -9.02
C ALA A 42 -7.56 -9.04 -7.85
N GLY A 43 -7.56 -9.54 -6.62
CA GLY A 43 -7.43 -8.75 -5.39
C GLY A 43 -6.12 -7.96 -5.31
N GLY A 44 -5.01 -8.52 -5.80
CA GLY A 44 -3.71 -7.85 -5.88
C GLY A 44 -3.76 -6.63 -6.81
N TRP A 45 -4.20 -6.83 -8.05
CA TRP A 45 -4.30 -5.76 -9.04
C TRP A 45 -5.26 -4.65 -8.61
N ILE A 46 -6.48 -4.99 -8.18
CA ILE A 46 -7.45 -3.98 -7.76
C ILE A 46 -7.05 -3.33 -6.43
N GLY A 47 -6.43 -4.08 -5.53
CA GLY A 47 -5.95 -3.59 -4.24
C GLY A 47 -4.85 -2.53 -4.40
N GLN A 48 -3.91 -2.73 -5.32
CA GLN A 48 -2.91 -1.71 -5.65
C GLN A 48 -3.57 -0.43 -6.18
N ALA A 49 -4.48 -0.56 -7.15
CA ALA A 49 -5.19 0.59 -7.71
C ALA A 49 -5.99 1.37 -6.64
N VAL A 50 -6.72 0.65 -5.77
CA VAL A 50 -7.46 1.25 -4.66
C VAL A 50 -6.53 1.95 -3.68
N GLY A 51 -5.39 1.32 -3.34
CA GLY A 51 -4.38 1.91 -2.45
C GLY A 51 -3.84 3.23 -2.98
N VAL A 52 -3.51 3.31 -4.27
CA VAL A 52 -3.06 4.54 -4.93
C VAL A 52 -4.14 5.61 -4.86
N LEU A 53 -5.38 5.28 -5.26
CA LEU A 53 -6.47 6.25 -5.30
C LEU A 53 -6.79 6.82 -3.91
N TRP A 54 -6.70 6.00 -2.86
CA TRP A 54 -6.94 6.42 -1.48
C TRP A 54 -5.76 7.21 -0.90
N GLY A 55 -4.53 6.78 -1.19
CA GLY A 55 -3.30 7.37 -0.65
C GLY A 55 -2.91 8.71 -1.27
N GLN A 56 -3.19 8.94 -2.57
CA GLN A 56 -2.73 10.09 -3.35
C GLN A 56 -2.98 11.46 -2.67
N TRP A 57 -4.09 11.59 -1.93
CA TRP A 57 -4.47 12.86 -1.32
C TRP A 57 -3.75 13.14 -0.01
N THR A 58 -3.10 12.14 0.59
CA THR A 58 -2.38 12.23 1.87
C THR A 58 -0.86 12.14 1.70
N GLU A 59 -0.41 11.77 0.51
CA GLU A 59 0.99 11.55 0.16
C GLU A 59 1.90 12.70 0.61
N GLY A 60 2.95 12.35 1.37
CA GLY A 60 4.00 13.27 1.81
C GLY A 60 3.57 14.37 2.80
N LYS A 61 2.31 14.39 3.28
CA LYS A 61 1.82 15.51 4.12
C LYS A 61 2.21 15.41 5.59
N TRP A 62 2.26 14.22 6.16
CA TRP A 62 2.53 13.96 7.59
C TRP A 62 3.71 13.01 7.78
N GLN A 63 4.85 13.32 7.15
CA GLN A 63 6.05 12.50 7.29
C GLN A 63 6.51 12.44 8.76
N GLY A 64 6.60 11.23 9.32
CA GLY A 64 6.98 11.00 10.72
C GLY A 64 5.89 11.39 11.74
N GLN A 65 4.66 11.63 11.29
CA GLN A 65 3.54 12.04 12.15
C GLN A 65 2.28 11.26 11.77
N MET A 66 1.37 11.09 12.73
CA MET A 66 0.02 10.59 12.42
C MET A 66 -0.82 11.72 11.81
N VAL A 67 -1.73 11.36 10.91
CA VAL A 67 -2.76 12.30 10.42
C VAL A 67 -3.58 12.80 11.62
N PRO A 68 -3.78 14.12 11.79
CA PRO A 68 -4.36 14.69 13.01
C PRO A 68 -5.91 14.60 13.06
N PHE A 69 -6.52 13.85 12.15
CA PHE A 69 -7.94 13.56 12.10
C PHE A 69 -8.17 12.17 11.54
N ASP A 70 -9.36 11.63 11.79
CA ASP A 70 -9.72 10.28 11.36
C ASP A 70 -10.06 10.24 9.87
N LEU A 71 -9.50 9.27 9.16
CA LEU A 71 -9.71 9.03 7.73
C LEU A 71 -10.64 7.82 7.54
N LYS A 72 -11.89 7.97 8.01
CA LYS A 72 -12.92 6.89 7.94
C LYS A 72 -13.44 6.61 6.54
N ASP A 73 -13.26 7.57 5.64
CA ASP A 73 -13.77 7.57 4.29
C ASP A 73 -12.63 7.93 3.32
N TRP A 74 -12.98 7.98 2.04
CA TRP A 74 -12.12 8.55 1.02
C TRP A 74 -12.12 10.07 1.15
N TYR A 75 -10.96 10.65 1.44
CA TYR A 75 -10.80 12.09 1.61
C TYR A 75 -9.96 12.68 0.50
N ARG A 76 -10.31 13.90 0.09
CA ARG A 76 -9.42 14.78 -0.68
C ARG A 76 -9.42 16.18 -0.14
N ILE A 77 -8.37 16.92 -0.44
CA ILE A 77 -8.38 18.37 -0.21
C ILE A 77 -9.37 19.02 -1.17
N LYS A 78 -10.18 19.96 -0.69
CA LYS A 78 -11.22 20.63 -1.49
C LYS A 78 -10.59 21.22 -2.77
N PRO A 79 -11.20 21.05 -3.96
CA PRO A 79 -10.63 21.54 -5.22
C PRO A 79 -10.26 23.03 -5.21
N ALA A 80 -11.06 23.86 -4.53
CA ALA A 80 -10.76 25.28 -4.37
C ALA A 80 -9.48 25.55 -3.56
N VAL A 81 -9.18 24.73 -2.55
CA VAL A 81 -7.94 24.83 -1.75
C VAL A 81 -6.76 24.31 -2.56
N GLN A 82 -6.94 23.20 -3.27
CA GLN A 82 -5.93 22.65 -4.19
C GLN A 82 -5.53 23.68 -5.25
N ALA A 83 -6.51 24.31 -5.92
CA ALA A 83 -6.28 25.31 -6.95
C ALA A 83 -5.53 26.53 -6.41
N LYS A 84 -5.87 27.00 -5.19
CA LYS A 84 -5.12 28.07 -4.51
C LYS A 84 -3.67 27.67 -4.30
N MET A 85 -3.41 26.47 -3.78
CA MET A 85 -2.05 25.97 -3.56
C MET A 85 -1.24 25.87 -4.87
N GLN A 86 -1.84 25.36 -5.94
CA GLN A 86 -1.20 25.23 -7.27
C GLN A 86 -0.82 26.58 -7.89
N ASN A 87 -1.59 27.63 -7.59
CA ASN A 87 -1.32 28.99 -8.09
C ASN A 87 -0.20 29.73 -7.34
N ILE A 88 0.28 29.21 -6.19
CA ILE A 88 1.38 29.83 -5.44
C ILE A 88 2.70 29.49 -6.14
N LYS A 89 3.30 30.46 -6.82
CA LYS A 89 4.55 30.27 -7.57
C LYS A 89 5.77 30.07 -6.68
N ASN A 90 5.85 30.78 -5.56
CA ASN A 90 6.96 30.68 -4.62
C ASN A 90 6.90 29.34 -3.87
N PRO A 91 7.94 28.48 -3.97
CA PRO A 91 7.94 27.17 -3.31
C PRO A 91 7.82 27.25 -1.79
N LYS A 92 8.43 28.26 -1.16
CA LYS A 92 8.37 28.46 0.30
C LYS A 92 6.96 28.83 0.75
N GLU A 93 6.36 29.82 0.10
CA GLU A 93 4.99 30.23 0.40
C GLU A 93 3.99 29.09 0.15
N ARG A 94 4.22 28.27 -0.89
CA ARG A 94 3.40 27.10 -1.18
C ARG A 94 3.50 26.05 -0.07
N ALA A 95 4.71 25.79 0.43
CA ALA A 95 4.93 24.86 1.53
C ALA A 95 4.27 25.35 2.83
N GLU A 96 4.42 26.63 3.16
CA GLU A 96 3.77 27.25 4.32
C GLU A 96 2.24 27.20 4.21
N PHE A 97 1.68 27.50 3.03
CA PHE A 97 0.25 27.37 2.76
C PHE A 97 -0.22 25.92 2.95
N ARG A 98 0.48 24.96 2.35
CA ARG A 98 0.19 23.52 2.47
C ARG A 98 0.18 23.07 3.93
N ASP A 99 1.18 23.47 4.71
CA ASP A 99 1.30 23.05 6.10
C ASP A 99 0.21 23.65 6.99
N ARG A 100 -0.27 24.85 6.66
CA ARG A 100 -1.44 25.45 7.32
C ARG A 100 -2.74 24.72 6.98
N VAL A 101 -3.00 24.42 5.70
CA VAL A 101 -4.29 23.87 5.26
C VAL A 101 -4.44 22.38 5.52
N LYS A 102 -3.34 21.60 5.52
CA LYS A 102 -3.42 20.14 5.66
C LYS A 102 -4.01 19.71 7.00
N ASN A 103 -3.74 20.45 8.08
CA ASN A 103 -4.14 20.10 9.45
C ASN A 103 -5.53 20.61 9.84
N ASP A 104 -6.21 21.35 8.95
CA ASP A 104 -7.54 21.88 9.18
C ASP A 104 -8.57 21.02 8.41
N PRO A 105 -9.39 20.21 9.12
CA PRO A 105 -10.36 19.31 8.51
C PRO A 105 -11.36 20.02 7.58
N ASP A 106 -11.63 21.32 7.79
CA ASP A 106 -12.55 22.08 6.95
C ASP A 106 -12.00 22.30 5.53
N ASN A 107 -10.70 22.06 5.30
CA ASN A 107 -10.12 22.07 3.95
C ASN A 107 -10.27 20.74 3.21
N TRP A 108 -10.85 19.71 3.85
CA TRP A 108 -11.03 18.38 3.28
C TRP A 108 -12.51 18.09 3.03
N GLU A 109 -12.77 17.18 2.10
CA GLU A 109 -14.11 16.68 1.80
C GLU A 109 -14.08 15.18 1.58
N ILE A 110 -15.19 14.52 1.90
CA ILE A 110 -15.42 13.14 1.46
C ILE A 110 -15.54 13.15 -0.05
N TRP A 111 -14.81 12.27 -0.70
CA TRP A 111 -14.73 12.19 -2.14
C TRP A 111 -14.73 10.74 -2.58
N GLN A 112 -15.55 10.39 -3.55
CA GLN A 112 -15.47 9.10 -4.22
C GLN A 112 -14.97 9.33 -5.66
N PRO A 113 -13.94 8.60 -6.12
CA PRO A 113 -13.54 8.64 -7.52
C PRO A 113 -14.67 8.09 -8.40
N ASP A 114 -15.09 8.89 -9.38
CA ASP A 114 -15.93 8.44 -10.50
C ASP A 114 -15.10 7.80 -11.62
N LYS A 115 -13.81 8.13 -11.66
CA LYS A 115 -12.82 7.60 -12.58
C LYS A 115 -11.48 7.41 -11.89
N MET A 116 -10.64 6.59 -12.51
CA MET A 116 -9.24 6.45 -12.14
C MET A 116 -8.50 7.78 -12.30
N SER A 117 -7.72 8.18 -11.29
CA SER A 117 -6.96 9.44 -11.33
C SER A 117 -5.74 9.33 -12.25
N ASP A 118 -5.23 10.50 -12.65
CA ASP A 118 -3.98 10.62 -13.38
C ASP A 118 -2.81 10.42 -12.41
N GLN A 119 -2.28 9.19 -12.33
CA GLN A 119 -1.26 8.74 -11.38
C GLN A 119 -0.30 7.79 -12.07
N ASP A 120 0.99 8.00 -11.83
CA ASP A 120 2.07 7.25 -12.46
C ASP A 120 2.16 5.80 -11.99
N ASP A 121 1.90 5.54 -10.71
CA ASP A 121 1.77 4.19 -10.15
C ASP A 121 0.83 3.33 -11.01
N LEU A 122 -0.28 3.90 -11.45
CA LEU A 122 -1.29 3.19 -12.26
C LEU A 122 -0.82 2.96 -13.70
N TYR A 123 -0.07 3.89 -14.25
CA TYR A 123 0.50 3.75 -15.60
C TYR A 123 1.51 2.63 -15.66
N ILE A 124 2.34 2.53 -14.62
CA ILE A 124 3.31 1.45 -14.47
C ILE A 124 2.60 0.09 -14.43
N GLU A 125 1.52 -0.04 -13.64
CA GLU A 125 0.75 -1.28 -13.56
C GLU A 125 0.12 -1.68 -14.90
N PHE A 126 -0.50 -0.76 -15.62
CA PHE A 126 -1.06 -1.04 -16.95
C PHE A 126 0.01 -1.38 -17.98
N MET A 127 1.20 -0.80 -17.86
CA MET A 127 2.33 -1.14 -18.72
C MET A 127 2.88 -2.53 -18.43
N PHE A 128 2.93 -2.94 -17.16
CA PHE A 128 3.27 -4.32 -16.81
C PHE A 128 2.26 -5.29 -17.42
N LEU A 129 0.95 -5.03 -17.24
CA LEU A 129 -0.10 -5.84 -17.84
C LEU A 129 0.05 -5.92 -19.37
N HIS A 130 0.26 -4.78 -20.04
CA HIS A 130 0.46 -4.73 -21.48
C HIS A 130 1.63 -5.62 -21.94
N SER A 131 2.78 -5.54 -21.28
CA SER A 131 3.94 -6.34 -21.65
C SER A 131 3.72 -7.84 -21.39
N ILE A 132 3.04 -8.22 -20.32
CA ILE A 132 2.67 -9.62 -20.06
C ILE A 132 1.68 -10.15 -21.12
N GLU A 133 0.66 -9.38 -21.48
CA GLU A 133 -0.29 -9.76 -22.54
C GLU A 133 0.39 -9.94 -23.90
N LYS A 134 1.39 -9.12 -24.19
CA LYS A 134 2.08 -9.08 -25.47
C LYS A 134 3.14 -10.17 -25.63
N TYR A 135 3.93 -10.44 -24.59
CA TYR A 135 5.08 -11.34 -24.65
C TYR A 135 4.90 -12.64 -23.85
N GLY A 136 3.83 -12.75 -23.06
CA GLY A 136 3.57 -13.87 -22.16
C GLY A 136 4.29 -13.73 -20.81
N LEU A 137 4.19 -14.79 -19.99
CA LEU A 137 4.77 -14.81 -18.63
C LEU A 137 6.30 -14.83 -18.62
N ASP A 138 6.93 -15.18 -19.74
CA ASP A 138 8.39 -15.23 -19.91
C ASP A 138 8.99 -13.88 -20.34
N VAL A 139 8.21 -12.80 -20.32
CA VAL A 139 8.64 -11.46 -20.70
C VAL A 139 9.91 -11.04 -19.96
N THR A 140 10.88 -10.50 -20.70
CA THR A 140 12.15 -10.04 -20.13
C THR A 140 12.06 -8.60 -19.65
N GLY A 141 12.89 -8.23 -18.66
CA GLY A 141 13.01 -6.83 -18.23
C GLY A 141 13.40 -5.87 -19.37
N THR A 142 14.17 -6.33 -20.35
CA THR A 142 14.52 -5.55 -21.55
C THR A 142 13.30 -5.25 -22.43
N GLU A 143 12.39 -6.21 -22.57
CA GLU A 143 11.15 -6.02 -23.34
C GLU A 143 10.18 -5.08 -22.64
N ILE A 144 10.02 -5.22 -21.31
CA ILE A 144 9.24 -4.30 -20.49
C ILE A 144 9.80 -2.88 -20.62
N ALA A 145 11.12 -2.70 -20.45
CA ALA A 145 11.76 -1.39 -20.58
C ALA A 145 11.58 -0.79 -21.97
N ARG A 146 11.62 -1.60 -23.04
CA ARG A 146 11.37 -1.15 -24.40
C ARG A 146 9.94 -0.63 -24.58
N ASP A 147 8.96 -1.34 -24.05
CA ASP A 147 7.56 -0.93 -24.10
C ASP A 147 7.34 0.35 -23.27
N TRP A 148 7.94 0.46 -22.08
CA TRP A 148 7.86 1.66 -21.25
C TRP A 148 8.39 2.89 -21.97
N VAL A 149 9.58 2.82 -22.56
CA VAL A 149 10.15 3.94 -23.34
C VAL A 149 9.27 4.33 -24.53
N LYS A 150 8.54 3.36 -25.10
CA LYS A 150 7.68 3.59 -26.26
C LYS A 150 6.33 4.20 -25.90
N TYR A 151 5.71 3.76 -24.80
CA TYR A 151 4.31 4.05 -24.50
C TYR A 151 4.10 5.00 -23.32
N LEU A 152 5.02 5.07 -22.36
CA LEU A 152 4.92 5.99 -21.24
C LEU A 152 5.45 7.38 -21.61
N ASP A 153 4.63 8.38 -21.33
CA ASP A 153 5.07 9.77 -21.37
C ASP A 153 5.95 10.06 -20.15
N LYS A 154 7.23 10.34 -20.42
CA LYS A 154 8.24 10.62 -19.39
C LYS A 154 7.93 11.87 -18.55
N SER A 155 7.03 12.74 -19.01
CA SER A 155 6.58 13.90 -18.24
C SER A 155 5.49 13.58 -17.23
N ARG A 156 4.98 12.35 -17.21
CA ARG A 156 3.85 11.88 -16.40
C ARG A 156 4.21 10.77 -15.41
N VAL A 157 5.50 10.47 -15.26
CA VAL A 157 6.03 9.47 -14.32
C VAL A 157 7.12 10.15 -13.49
N TRP A 158 7.09 10.03 -12.17
CA TRP A 158 7.98 10.78 -11.26
C TRP A 158 8.84 9.90 -10.37
#